data_AF-A0A251U8H8-F1
#
_entry.id   AF-A0A251U8H8-F1
#
_cell.length_a   1.000
_cell.length_b   1.000
_cell.length_c   1.000
_cell.angle_alpha   90.00
_cell.angle_beta   90.00
_cell.angle_gamma   90.00
#
_symmetry.space_group_name_H-M   'P 1'
#
loop_
_entity.id
_entity.type
_entity.pdbx_description
1 polymer ?
#
loop_
_entity_poly.entity_id
_entity_poly.type
_entity_poly.pdbx_seq_one_letter_code
_entity_poly.pdbx_strand_id
1 'polypeptide(L)' 'MPDLASLFSHVLVDISSIKALCCHWFPEDDKKAPKKEKKHGAVLDEIKESITELKYYKEHAFRSPKSKR' A
#
# COMPACT_ATOMS: atom_id res chain seq x y z
N MET A 1 -24.62 3.36 5.42
CA MET A 1 -24.28 4.79 5.49
C MET A 1 -24.06 5.33 4.09
N PRO A 2 -25.12 5.75 3.39
CA PRO A 2 -25.02 6.25 2.02
C PRO A 2 -24.32 7.62 1.93
N ASP A 3 -24.52 8.51 2.91
CA ASP A 3 -23.94 9.86 2.92
C ASP A 3 -22.40 9.87 2.93
N LEU A 4 -21.81 8.95 3.69
CA LEU A 4 -20.35 8.86 3.82
C LEU A 4 -19.73 8.36 2.51
N ALA A 5 -20.35 7.35 1.89
CA ALA A 5 -19.89 6.79 0.61
C ALA A 5 -19.95 7.82 -0.53
N SER A 6 -20.86 8.80 -0.46
CA SER A 6 -20.93 9.89 -1.44
C SER A 6 -19.78 10.90 -1.35
N LEU A 7 -19.06 10.96 -0.22
CA LEU A 7 -17.93 11.86 -0.02
C LEU A 7 -16.61 11.27 -0.51
N PHE A 8 -16.52 9.94 -0.66
CA PHE A 8 -15.32 9.26 -1.11
C PHE A 8 -15.39 8.93 -2.61
N SER A 9 -14.22 8.80 -3.23
CA SER A 9 -14.14 8.28 -4.58
C SER A 9 -14.58 6.82 -4.61
N HIS A 10 -15.16 6.38 -5.73
CA HIS A 10 -15.52 4.98 -5.96
C HIS A 10 -14.29 4.06 -6.06
N VAL A 11 -13.09 4.63 -6.24
CA VAL A 11 -11.84 3.88 -6.31
C VAL A 11 -11.21 3.79 -4.93
N LEU A 12 -11.11 2.56 -4.43
CA LEU A 12 -10.36 2.21 -3.24
C LEU A 12 -9.01 1.61 -3.66
N VAL A 13 -7.93 2.05 -3.03
CA VAL A 13 -6.61 1.43 -3.18
C VAL A 13 -6.30 0.65 -1.90
N ASP A 14 -6.36 -0.68 -1.99
CA ASP A 14 -6.03 -1.57 -0.88
C ASP A 14 -4.58 -2.05 -0.97
N ILE A 15 -3.80 -1.71 0.05
CA ILE A 15 -2.37 -2.03 0.15
C ILE A 15 -2.17 -3.51 0.47
N SER A 16 -3.13 -4.14 1.16
CA SER A 16 -3.10 -5.56 1.49
C SER A 16 -3.13 -6.44 0.23
N SER A 17 -3.94 -6.04 -0.75
CA SER A 17 -4.02 -6.68 -2.07
C SER A 17 -2.69 -6.58 -2.83
N ILE A 18 -2.04 -5.41 -2.79
CA ILE A 18 -0.72 -5.20 -3.41
C ILE A 18 0.34 -6.08 -2.75
N LYS A 19 0.31 -6.16 -1.41
CA LYS A 19 1.20 -7.03 -0.65
C LYS A 19 1.01 -8.50 -1.02
N ALA A 20 -0.24 -8.98 -1.11
CA ALA A 20 -0.53 -10.36 -1.50
C ALA A 20 0.04 -10.68 -2.90
N LEU A 21 -0.07 -9.75 -3.85
CA LEU A 21 0.55 -9.88 -5.18
C LEU A 21 2.09 -9.88 -5.09
N CYS A 22 2.69 -8.99 -4.31
CA CYS A 22 4.14 -8.93 -4.14
C CYS A 22 4.69 -10.19 -3.48
N CYS A 23 3.98 -10.78 -2.51
CA CYS A 23 4.39 -12.02 -1.87
C CYS A 23 4.48 -13.19 -2.86
N HIS A 24 3.61 -13.22 -3.88
CA HIS A 24 3.61 -14.27 -4.89
C HIS A 24 4.59 -13.99 -6.04
N TRP A 25 4.68 -12.74 -6.52
CA TRP A 25 5.45 -12.40 -7.72
C TRP A 25 6.86 -11.90 -7.42
N PHE A 26 7.08 -11.29 -6.24
CA PHE A 26 8.34 -10.68 -5.81
C PHE A 26 8.67 -11.05 -4.36
N PRO A 27 8.91 -12.35 -4.08
CA PRO A 27 9.13 -12.85 -2.71
C PRO A 27 10.41 -12.29 -2.05
N GLU A 28 11.37 -11.78 -2.83
CA GLU A 28 12.59 -11.15 -2.30
C GLU A 28 12.34 -9.72 -1.79
N ASP A 29 11.48 -8.95 -2.48
CA ASP A 29 11.11 -7.60 -2.08
C ASP A 29 10.09 -7.62 -0.94
N ASP A 30 9.14 -8.57 -0.90
CA ASP A 30 8.21 -8.74 0.23
C ASP A 30 8.96 -9.01 1.56
N LYS A 31 10.06 -9.76 1.53
CA LYS A 31 10.91 -10.00 2.72
C LYS A 31 11.62 -8.74 3.22
N LYS A 32 11.93 -7.81 2.32
CA LYS A 32 12.59 -6.54 2.62
C LYS A 32 11.61 -5.43 2.94
N ALA A 33 10.32 -5.62 2.64
CA ALA A 33 9.28 -4.65 2.94
C ALA A 33 9.20 -4.40 4.46
N PRO A 34 8.98 -3.13 4.86
CA PRO A 34 8.85 -2.79 6.28
C PRO A 34 7.66 -3.54 6.87
N LYS A 35 7.91 -4.33 7.92
CA LYS A 35 6.84 -5.04 8.63
C LYS A 35 6.09 -4.05 9.49
N LYS A 36 4.76 -4.04 9.34
CA LYS A 36 3.87 -3.27 10.21
C LYS A 36 4.08 -3.66 11.66
N GLU A 37 4.52 -2.72 12.47
CA GLU A 37 4.62 -2.94 13.92
C GLU A 37 3.25 -2.60 14.49
N LYS A 38 2.56 -3.58 15.09
CA LYS A 38 1.23 -3.38 15.70
C LYS A 38 1.33 -2.50 16.95
N LYS A 39 1.65 -1.22 16.76
CA LYS A 39 1.56 -0.21 17.80
C LYS A 39 0.10 0.11 17.96
N HIS A 40 -0.46 -0.24 19.12
CA HIS A 40 -1.87 -0.07 19.47
C HIS A 40 -2.26 1.41 19.66
N GLY A 41 -1.58 2.34 19.00
CA GLY A 41 -1.71 3.77 19.19
C GLY A 41 -2.00 4.49 17.89
N ALA A 42 -3.20 5.05 17.79
CA ALA A 42 -3.69 5.98 16.77
C ALA A 42 -3.73 5.44 15.32
N VAL A 43 -4.94 5.43 14.75
CA VAL A 43 -5.24 5.18 13.32
C VAL A 43 -4.32 5.98 12.37
N LEU A 44 -3.89 7.17 12.80
CA LEU A 44 -2.97 8.00 12.03
C LEU A 44 -1.58 7.37 11.81
N ASP A 45 -1.06 6.64 12.79
CA ASP A 45 0.25 5.98 12.70
C ASP A 45 0.16 4.79 11.74
N GLU A 46 -0.90 3.99 11.85
CA GLU A 46 -1.18 2.88 10.92
C GLU A 46 -1.35 3.36 9.47
N ILE A 47 -1.98 4.52 9.24
CA ILE A 47 -2.09 5.13 7.92
C ILE A 47 -0.71 5.52 7.38
N LYS A 48 0.13 6.17 8.21
CA LYS A 48 1.48 6.59 7.80
C LYS A 48 2.37 5.39 7.46
N GLU A 49 2.28 4.32 8.25
CA GLU A 49 3.01 3.08 8.01
C GLU A 49 2.54 2.42 6.71
N SER A 50 1.23 2.36 6.48
CA SER A 50 0.64 1.82 5.24
C SER A 50 1.08 2.63 4.01
N ILE A 51 1.14 3.96 4.10
CA ILE A 51 1.64 4.82 3.00
C ILE A 51 3.13 4.55 2.73
N THR A 52 3.92 4.34 3.78
CA THR A 52 5.36 4.04 3.65
C THR A 52 5.58 2.68 3.00
N GLU A 53 4.79 1.67 3.37
CA GLU A 53 4.78 0.36 2.72
C GLU A 53 4.39 0.46 1.24
N LEU A 54 3.37 1.26 0.90
CA LEU A 54 2.98 1.48 -0.49
C LEU A 54 4.10 2.15 -1.31
N LYS A 55 4.82 3.12 -0.72
CA LYS A 55 5.99 3.74 -1.38
C LYS A 55 7.06 2.69 -1.68
N TYR A 56 7.35 1.81 -0.72
CA TYR A 56 8.31 0.72 -0.90
C TYR A 56 7.93 -0.18 -2.09
N TYR A 57 6.69 -0.68 -2.12
CA TYR A 57 6.23 -1.50 -3.26
C TYR A 57 6.28 -0.72 -4.57
N LYS A 58 5.95 0.59 -4.56
CA LYS A 58 6.03 1.44 -5.76
C LYS A 58 7.45 1.52 -6.33
N GLU A 59 8.47 1.58 -5.50
CA GLU A 59 9.86 1.67 -5.96
C GLU A 59 10.44 0.30 -6.40
N HIS A 60 9.99 -0.78 -5.77
CA HIS A 60 10.55 -2.12 -5.95
C HIS A 60 9.76 -3.00 -6.93
N ALA A 61 8.42 -2.99 -6.84
CA ALA A 61 7.54 -3.89 -7.60
C ALA A 61 6.89 -3.21 -8.81
N PHE A 62 6.59 -1.91 -8.73
CA PHE A 62 6.00 -1.19 -9.85
C PHE A 62 7.08 -0.70 -10.81
N ARG A 63 6.88 -0.97 -12.11
CA ARG A 63 7.75 -0.41 -13.15
C ARG A 63 7.61 1.11 -13.12
N SER A 64 8.75 1.81 -13.01
CA SER A 64 8.82 3.25 -13.22
C SER A 64 8.01 3.59 -14.47
N PRO A 65 7.08 4.57 -14.41
CA PRO A 65 6.31 4.95 -15.57
C PRO A 65 7.34 5.32 -16.64
N LYS A 66 7.46 4.48 -17.67
CA LYS A 66 8.24 4.82 -18.85
C LYS A 66 7.73 6.20 -19.24
N SER A 67 8.64 7.18 -19.19
CA SER A 67 8.39 8.52 -19.71
C SER A 67 7.65 8.33 -21.03
N LYS A 68 6.36 8.69 -21.04
CA LYS A 68 5.56 8.62 -22.25
C LYS A 68 6.23 9.62 -23.20
N ARG A 69 7.04 9.09 -24.11
CA ARG A 69 7.41 9.79 -25.34
C ARG A 69 6.16 9.98 -26.18
#